data_AF-A0AA39ABE1-F1
#
_entry.id   AF-A0AA39ABE1-F1
#
_cell.length_a   1.000
_cell.length_b   1.000
_cell.length_c   1.000
_cell.angle_alpha   90.00
_cell.angle_beta   90.00
_cell.angle_gamma   90.00
#
_symmetry.space_group_name_H-M   'P 1'
#
loop_
_entity.id
_entity.type
_entity.pdbx_description
1 polymer ?
#
loop_
_entity_poly.entity_id
_entity_poly.type
_entity_poly.pdbx_seq_one_letter_code
_entity_poly.pdbx_strand_id
1 'polypeptide(L)'
;MDFSLRHCVVVVLPFLLLLCKTTSTSDSHHHGLKSLHFTLFQHETINKTGYIIVNGVAGPGVSQNTTPFGTLFVFQDPLTVTANRSSKLVGIGEGTSITSSLDGLQSISIAKITLRMKRHVGSISIVGGTHNTKPSDHPVVGGTDDFMFVQGYVTSSPLDLQGQTVVYKIEFHLYWPPYAVKKPSS
;
A
#
# COMPACT_ATOMS: atom_id res chain seq x y z
N MET A 1 19.50 -3.52 85.94
CA MET A 1 20.43 -3.95 84.87
C MET A 1 19.95 -3.30 83.59
N ASP A 2 20.56 -2.17 83.26
CA ASP A 2 20.34 -1.45 82.00
C ASP A 2 20.78 -2.30 80.82
N PHE A 3 19.98 -2.35 79.76
CA PHE A 3 20.46 -2.69 78.42
C PHE A 3 20.25 -1.53 77.46
N SER A 4 21.40 -0.93 77.18
CA SER A 4 21.76 0.10 76.25
C SER A 4 21.19 -0.06 74.82
N LEU A 5 20.79 1.09 74.30
CA LEU A 5 20.70 1.49 72.89
C LEU A 5 21.80 0.87 72.01
N ARG A 6 21.44 0.00 71.05
CA ARG A 6 22.31 -0.27 69.89
C ARG A 6 21.52 -0.50 68.60
N HIS A 7 21.68 0.51 67.74
CA HIS A 7 21.86 0.45 66.28
C HIS A 7 20.68 -0.06 65.44
N CYS A 8 19.98 0.86 64.78
CA CYS A 8 20.33 1.42 63.47
C CYS A 8 20.06 0.43 62.34
N VAL A 9 19.45 0.94 61.26
CA VAL A 9 19.07 0.23 60.03
C VAL A 9 17.75 -0.53 60.12
N VAL A 10 16.68 0.18 60.52
CA VAL A 10 15.39 -0.08 59.86
C VAL A 10 15.55 0.45 58.45
N VAL A 11 15.55 -0.50 57.51
CA VAL A 11 15.67 -0.32 56.07
C VAL A 11 14.51 0.56 55.58
N VAL A 12 14.69 1.87 55.65
CA VAL A 12 13.91 2.83 54.88
C VAL A 12 14.73 3.08 53.63
N LEU A 13 14.51 2.25 52.61
CA LEU A 13 14.91 2.53 51.24
C LEU A 13 13.69 3.22 50.60
N PRO A 14 13.54 4.56 50.67
CA PRO A 14 12.43 5.19 49.99
C PRO A 14 12.76 5.13 48.50
N PHE A 15 11.94 4.39 47.76
CA PHE A 15 11.44 4.72 46.42
C PHE A 15 12.19 5.88 45.72
N LEU A 16 13.42 5.62 45.25
CA LEU A 16 14.02 6.40 44.18
C LEU A 16 13.54 5.82 42.85
N LEU A 17 12.21 5.72 42.70
CA LEU A 17 11.60 5.45 41.41
C LEU A 17 11.77 6.70 40.56
N LEU A 18 12.80 6.64 39.71
CA LEU A 18 12.74 7.07 38.33
C LEU A 18 12.11 8.47 38.13
N LEU A 19 12.78 9.51 38.62
CA LEU A 19 12.71 10.82 37.95
C LEU A 19 13.55 10.77 36.66
N CYS A 20 13.23 9.82 35.77
CA CYS A 20 13.55 10.02 34.37
C CYS A 20 12.54 11.06 33.89
N LYS A 21 12.87 12.34 34.07
CA LYS A 21 12.25 13.38 33.26
C LYS A 21 12.64 13.06 31.83
N THR A 22 11.84 12.26 31.15
CA THR A 22 11.82 12.25 29.70
C THR A 22 11.40 13.65 29.31
N THR A 23 12.38 14.51 29.08
CA THR A 23 12.16 15.69 28.25
C THR A 23 11.89 15.14 26.86
N SER A 24 10.64 14.77 26.60
CA SER A 24 10.12 14.69 25.25
C SER A 24 10.19 16.12 24.72
N THR A 25 11.32 16.48 24.13
CA THR A 25 11.39 17.60 23.22
C THR A 25 10.51 17.22 22.04
N SER A 26 9.22 17.54 22.16
CA SER A 26 8.33 17.65 21.02
C SER A 26 8.82 18.86 20.23
N ASP A 27 9.83 18.63 19.39
CA ASP A 27 10.14 19.55 18.30
C ASP A 27 8.93 19.52 17.35
N SER A 28 7.93 20.34 17.67
CA SER A 28 6.80 20.65 16.80
C SER A 28 7.29 21.58 15.69
N HIS A 29 8.22 21.09 14.87
CA HIS A 29 8.43 21.66 13.56
C HIS A 29 7.34 21.11 12.66
N HIS A 30 6.31 21.92 12.42
CA HIS A 30 5.35 21.70 11.34
C HIS A 30 6.04 21.85 9.98
N HIS A 31 6.98 20.95 9.66
CA HIS A 31 7.35 20.68 8.28
C HIS A 31 6.23 19.82 7.69
N GLY A 32 5.57 20.31 6.64
CA GLY A 32 4.55 19.54 5.94
C GLY A 32 5.07 18.14 5.60
N LEU A 33 4.24 17.12 5.83
CA LEU A 33 4.58 15.74 5.50
C LEU A 33 4.97 15.66 4.02
N LYS A 34 6.09 15.00 3.70
CA LYS A 34 6.46 14.74 2.31
C LYS A 34 5.34 13.89 1.71
N SER A 35 4.70 14.39 0.65
CA SER A 35 3.66 13.68 -0.08
C SER A 35 3.96 13.63 -1.58
N LEU A 36 3.37 12.66 -2.26
CA LEU A 36 3.44 12.49 -3.70
C LEU A 36 2.08 12.03 -4.21
N HIS A 37 1.51 12.84 -5.12
CA HIS A 37 0.21 12.59 -5.73
C HIS A 37 0.35 12.58 -7.25
N PHE A 38 -0.09 11.51 -7.88
CA PHE A 38 -0.06 11.37 -9.34
C PHE A 38 -1.03 10.29 -9.81
N THR A 39 -1.29 10.27 -11.10
CA THR A 39 -2.16 9.30 -11.75
C THR A 39 -1.41 8.58 -12.84
N LEU A 40 -1.61 7.27 -12.93
CA LEU A 40 -1.17 6.42 -14.03
C LEU A 40 -2.36 5.61 -14.58
N PHE A 41 -2.15 4.93 -15.70
CA PHE A 41 -3.16 4.11 -16.35
C PHE A 41 -2.63 2.69 -16.51
N GLN A 42 -3.26 1.74 -15.84
CA GLN A 42 -2.96 0.32 -15.92
C GLN A 42 -3.75 -0.31 -17.07
N HIS A 43 -3.10 -1.17 -17.86
CA HIS A 43 -3.70 -1.81 -19.03
C HIS A 43 -3.76 -3.32 -18.84
N GLU A 44 -4.90 -3.81 -18.40
CA GLU A 44 -5.13 -5.25 -18.24
C GLU A 44 -5.72 -5.84 -19.51
N THR A 45 -5.19 -6.99 -19.94
CA THR A 45 -5.73 -7.75 -21.06
C THR A 45 -5.70 -9.23 -20.71
N ILE A 46 -6.87 -9.83 -20.54
CA ILE A 46 -7.00 -11.26 -20.28
C ILE A 46 -6.33 -12.04 -21.42
N ASN A 47 -5.63 -13.12 -21.07
CA ASN A 47 -4.80 -13.97 -21.94
C ASN A 47 -3.62 -13.24 -22.60
N LYS A 48 -3.20 -12.09 -22.06
CA LYS A 48 -1.99 -11.38 -22.53
C LYS A 48 -1.16 -10.84 -21.37
N THR A 49 -1.77 -10.02 -20.54
CA THR A 49 -1.14 -9.45 -19.33
C THR A 49 -1.77 -10.00 -18.05
N GLY A 50 -3.01 -10.51 -18.11
CA GLY A 50 -3.67 -11.26 -17.03
C GLY A 50 -4.03 -12.68 -17.45
N TYR A 51 -3.89 -13.66 -16.56
CA TYR A 51 -4.19 -15.07 -16.82
C TYR A 51 -4.92 -15.72 -15.65
N ILE A 52 -6.02 -16.42 -15.94
CA ILE A 52 -6.74 -17.23 -14.96
C ILE A 52 -5.93 -18.50 -14.68
N ILE A 53 -5.59 -18.71 -13.41
CA ILE A 53 -4.86 -19.90 -12.92
C ILE A 53 -5.85 -20.96 -12.46
N VAL A 54 -6.88 -20.55 -11.72
CA VAL A 54 -7.94 -21.42 -11.23
C VAL A 54 -9.27 -20.79 -11.60
N ASN A 55 -10.12 -21.55 -12.29
CA ASN A 55 -11.47 -21.09 -12.57
C ASN A 55 -12.36 -21.30 -11.35
N GLY A 56 -13.14 -20.29 -11.00
CA GLY A 56 -14.15 -20.40 -9.95
C GLY A 56 -15.31 -21.30 -10.38
N VAL A 57 -16.12 -21.71 -9.41
CA VAL A 57 -17.16 -22.74 -9.61
C VAL A 57 -18.59 -22.24 -9.41
N ALA A 58 -18.77 -20.98 -8.99
CA ALA A 58 -20.07 -20.40 -8.68
C ALA A 58 -20.18 -18.94 -9.15
N GLY A 59 -21.40 -18.48 -9.41
CA GLY A 59 -21.65 -17.10 -9.85
C GLY A 59 -21.52 -16.92 -11.37
N PRO A 60 -21.51 -15.67 -11.85
CA PRO A 60 -21.46 -15.36 -13.28
C PRO A 60 -20.19 -15.88 -13.94
N GLY A 61 -20.29 -16.22 -15.23
CA GLY A 61 -19.15 -16.62 -16.04
C GLY A 61 -18.11 -15.51 -16.24
N VAL A 62 -17.00 -15.87 -16.87
CA VAL A 62 -15.94 -14.91 -17.23
C VAL A 62 -16.46 -13.92 -18.26
N SER A 63 -16.37 -12.64 -17.94
CA SER A 63 -16.68 -11.51 -18.81
C SER A 63 -15.66 -10.39 -18.59
N GLN A 64 -15.86 -9.21 -19.19
CA GLN A 64 -15.02 -8.04 -18.95
C GLN A 64 -15.07 -7.52 -17.50
N ASN A 65 -16.16 -7.79 -16.78
CA ASN A 65 -16.38 -7.23 -15.44
C ASN A 65 -16.79 -8.27 -14.39
N THR A 66 -16.98 -9.53 -14.78
CA THR A 66 -17.28 -10.62 -13.87
C THR A 66 -16.34 -11.80 -14.06
N THR A 67 -16.05 -12.46 -12.95
CA THR A 67 -15.43 -13.77 -12.93
C THR A 67 -16.19 -14.64 -11.92
N PRO A 68 -16.21 -15.97 -12.06
CA PRO A 68 -16.84 -16.83 -11.07
C PRO A 68 -16.17 -16.70 -9.69
N PHE A 69 -16.94 -16.83 -8.61
CA PHE A 69 -16.45 -16.89 -7.24
C PHE A 69 -15.36 -17.96 -7.08
N GLY A 70 -14.24 -17.58 -6.45
CA GLY A 70 -13.07 -18.42 -6.27
C GLY A 70 -12.11 -18.44 -7.47
N THR A 71 -12.38 -17.66 -8.53
CA THR A 71 -11.43 -17.52 -9.64
C THR A 71 -10.15 -16.85 -9.13
N LEU A 72 -9.00 -17.50 -9.33
CA LEU A 72 -7.67 -16.95 -9.06
C LEU A 72 -7.03 -16.58 -10.39
N PHE A 73 -6.55 -15.34 -10.50
CA PHE A 73 -5.77 -14.89 -11.66
C PHE A 73 -4.51 -14.14 -11.23
N VAL A 74 -3.51 -14.18 -12.12
CA VAL A 74 -2.26 -13.43 -12.02
C VAL A 74 -2.25 -12.35 -13.10
N PHE A 75 -1.63 -11.22 -12.81
CA PHE A 75 -1.44 -10.15 -13.78
C PHE A 75 -0.03 -9.57 -13.73
N GLN A 76 0.41 -9.05 -14.86
CA GLN A 76 1.61 -8.24 -15.04
C GLN A 76 1.30 -7.15 -16.07
N ASP A 77 0.74 -6.04 -15.59
CA ASP A 77 0.18 -4.99 -16.41
C ASP A 77 1.11 -3.78 -16.53
N PRO A 78 1.24 -3.20 -17.72
CA PRO A 78 1.96 -1.94 -17.90
C PRO A 78 1.17 -0.75 -17.33
N LEU A 79 1.89 0.20 -16.74
CA LEU A 79 1.35 1.50 -16.32
C LEU A 79 1.93 2.64 -17.17
N THR A 80 1.04 3.42 -17.78
CA THR A 80 1.41 4.55 -18.66
C THR A 80 0.92 5.89 -18.11
N VAL A 81 1.45 6.98 -18.67
CA VAL A 81 1.14 8.36 -18.23
C VAL A 81 -0.22 8.88 -18.70
N THR A 82 -0.78 8.33 -19.78
CA THR A 82 -2.16 8.60 -20.22
C THR A 82 -2.89 7.28 -20.50
N ALA A 83 -4.22 7.34 -20.66
CA ALA A 83 -5.03 6.17 -21.03
C ALA A 83 -4.66 5.55 -22.39
N ASN A 84 -3.85 6.23 -23.22
CA ASN A 84 -3.33 5.66 -24.45
C ASN A 84 -2.18 4.69 -24.13
N ARG A 85 -2.33 3.41 -24.51
CA ARG A 85 -1.34 2.36 -24.31
C ARG A 85 0.02 2.63 -24.98
N SER A 86 0.04 3.44 -26.04
CA SER A 86 1.28 3.88 -26.72
C SER A 86 1.96 5.06 -26.03
N SER A 87 1.35 5.63 -24.99
CA SER A 87 1.99 6.68 -24.19
C SER A 87 3.13 6.11 -23.35
N LYS A 88 3.91 7.01 -22.74
CA LYS A 88 5.11 6.63 -22.00
C LYS A 88 4.81 5.61 -20.90
N LEU A 89 5.43 4.44 -20.98
CA LEU A 89 5.50 3.43 -19.92
C LEU A 89 6.35 3.96 -18.76
N VAL A 90 5.83 3.91 -17.54
CA VAL A 90 6.50 4.40 -16.33
C VAL A 90 6.43 3.43 -15.15
N GLY A 91 5.70 2.33 -15.28
CA GLY A 91 5.68 1.28 -14.27
C GLY A 91 5.10 -0.04 -14.76
N ILE A 92 5.17 -1.05 -13.90
CA ILE A 92 4.57 -2.37 -14.06
C ILE A 92 3.84 -2.70 -12.75
N GLY A 93 2.59 -3.12 -12.84
CA GLY A 93 1.81 -3.67 -11.73
C GLY A 93 1.77 -5.17 -11.89
N GLU A 94 2.26 -5.92 -10.92
CA GLU A 94 2.24 -7.38 -10.94
C GLU A 94 1.65 -7.92 -9.65
N GLY A 95 0.86 -8.98 -9.74
CA GLY A 95 0.13 -9.47 -8.59
C GLY A 95 -0.83 -10.60 -8.88
N THR A 96 -1.64 -10.91 -7.88
CA THR A 96 -2.69 -11.91 -7.95
C THR A 96 -3.99 -11.34 -7.41
N SER A 97 -5.10 -11.84 -7.92
CA SER A 97 -6.42 -11.47 -7.43
C SER A 97 -7.34 -12.68 -7.39
N ILE A 98 -8.21 -12.73 -6.38
CA ILE A 98 -9.16 -13.82 -6.13
C ILE A 98 -10.56 -13.24 -6.06
N THR A 99 -11.46 -13.70 -6.93
CA THR A 99 -12.86 -13.31 -6.91
C THR A 99 -13.51 -13.77 -5.61
N SER A 100 -13.89 -12.82 -4.78
CA SER A 100 -14.36 -13.04 -3.41
C SER A 100 -15.85 -12.76 -3.22
N SER A 101 -16.54 -12.25 -4.24
CA SER A 101 -18.00 -12.06 -4.22
C SER A 101 -18.73 -13.07 -5.13
N LEU A 102 -19.91 -13.50 -4.68
CA LEU A 102 -20.76 -14.43 -5.43
C LEU A 102 -21.37 -13.82 -6.70
N ASP A 103 -21.47 -12.49 -6.76
CA ASP A 103 -21.87 -11.75 -7.96
C ASP A 103 -20.73 -11.58 -8.98
N GLY A 104 -19.52 -12.02 -8.65
CA GLY A 104 -18.34 -11.99 -9.51
C GLY A 104 -17.74 -10.60 -9.75
N LEU A 105 -18.24 -9.55 -9.07
CA LEU A 105 -17.85 -8.16 -9.30
C LEU A 105 -16.70 -7.69 -8.42
N GLN A 106 -16.35 -8.44 -7.37
CA GLN A 106 -15.33 -8.05 -6.40
C GLN A 106 -14.31 -9.16 -6.20
N SER A 107 -13.07 -8.73 -6.06
CA SER A 107 -11.93 -9.59 -5.81
C SER A 107 -11.08 -9.04 -4.68
N ILE A 108 -10.29 -9.88 -4.04
CA ILE A 108 -9.20 -9.46 -3.15
C ILE A 108 -7.92 -9.51 -3.97
N SER A 109 -7.24 -8.37 -4.09
CA SER A 109 -6.03 -8.21 -4.88
C SER A 109 -4.82 -7.93 -3.99
N ILE A 110 -3.69 -8.55 -4.35
CA ILE A 110 -2.37 -8.29 -3.77
C ILE A 110 -1.44 -7.96 -4.93
N ALA A 111 -0.82 -6.78 -4.90
CA ALA A 111 -0.01 -6.31 -6.02
C ALA A 111 1.25 -5.57 -5.56
N LYS A 112 2.28 -5.66 -6.39
CA LYS A 112 3.47 -4.82 -6.34
C LYS A 112 3.49 -3.94 -7.59
N ILE A 113 3.66 -2.64 -7.40
CA ILE A 113 3.75 -1.65 -8.47
C ILE A 113 5.19 -1.14 -8.50
N THR A 114 5.95 -1.54 -9.52
CA THR A 114 7.29 -1.00 -9.77
C THR A 114 7.17 0.28 -10.59
N LEU A 115 7.81 1.36 -10.12
CA LEU A 115 7.77 2.69 -10.73
C LEU A 115 9.17 3.13 -11.13
N ARG A 116 9.28 3.70 -12.34
CA ARG A 116 10.50 4.33 -12.87
C ARG A 116 10.17 5.73 -13.39
N MET A 117 9.99 6.65 -12.44
CA MET A 117 9.75 8.07 -12.72
C MET A 117 11.05 8.86 -12.70
N LYS A 118 11.06 10.06 -13.28
CA LYS A 118 12.27 10.91 -13.38
C LYS A 118 12.97 11.15 -12.03
N ARG A 119 12.24 11.17 -10.93
CA ARG A 119 12.74 11.51 -9.58
C ARG A 119 12.50 10.42 -8.53
N HIS A 120 11.84 9.33 -8.90
CA HIS A 120 11.47 8.26 -7.97
C HIS A 120 11.54 6.92 -8.70
N VAL A 121 12.40 6.04 -8.21
CA VAL A 121 12.57 4.67 -8.68
C VAL A 121 12.41 3.73 -7.49
N GLY A 122 11.58 2.70 -7.64
CA GLY A 122 11.35 1.70 -6.61
C GLY A 122 10.04 0.99 -6.79
N SER A 123 9.51 0.41 -5.72
CA SER A 123 8.22 -0.28 -5.76
C SER A 123 7.33 0.03 -4.57
N ILE A 124 6.03 -0.17 -4.77
CA ILE A 124 4.99 -0.01 -3.75
C ILE A 124 4.19 -1.30 -3.71
N SER A 125 3.90 -1.82 -2.51
CA SER A 125 3.04 -2.98 -2.31
C SER A 125 1.66 -2.53 -1.83
N ILE A 126 0.62 -3.11 -2.41
CA ILE A 126 -0.78 -2.86 -2.06
C ILE A 126 -1.54 -4.16 -1.80
N VAL A 127 -2.58 -4.06 -0.98
CA VAL A 127 -3.57 -5.12 -0.75
C VAL A 127 -4.94 -4.48 -0.59
N GLY A 128 -5.99 -5.10 -1.12
CA GLY A 128 -7.35 -4.57 -0.92
C GLY A 128 -8.41 -5.28 -1.73
N GLY A 129 -9.66 -4.90 -1.46
CA GLY A 129 -10.79 -5.29 -2.31
C GLY A 129 -10.79 -4.44 -3.59
N THR A 130 -10.98 -5.07 -4.73
CA THR A 130 -11.07 -4.43 -6.04
C THR A 130 -12.46 -4.70 -6.62
N HIS A 131 -13.19 -3.65 -6.98
CA HIS A 131 -14.48 -3.75 -7.64
C HIS A 131 -14.32 -3.51 -9.14
N ASN A 132 -14.82 -4.43 -9.97
CA ASN A 132 -14.55 -4.39 -11.42
C ASN A 132 -15.21 -3.21 -12.14
N THR A 133 -16.31 -2.68 -11.59
CA THR A 133 -17.09 -1.58 -12.17
C THR A 133 -17.12 -0.28 -11.34
N LYS A 134 -16.43 -0.22 -10.19
CA LYS A 134 -16.46 0.93 -9.28
C LYS A 134 -15.05 1.26 -8.79
N PRO A 135 -14.78 2.51 -8.38
CA PRO A 135 -13.53 2.85 -7.72
C PRO A 135 -13.26 1.99 -6.49
N SER A 136 -12.00 1.68 -6.21
CA SER A 136 -11.59 0.91 -5.03
C SER A 136 -10.26 1.40 -4.49
N ASP A 137 -10.19 1.62 -3.19
CA ASP A 137 -8.99 2.06 -2.48
C ASP A 137 -8.19 0.87 -1.95
N HIS A 138 -6.90 0.87 -2.24
CA HIS A 138 -5.96 -0.16 -1.84
C HIS A 138 -4.93 0.45 -0.89
N PRO A 139 -4.93 0.08 0.38
CA PRO A 139 -3.88 0.46 1.31
C PRO A 139 -2.49 0.13 0.77
N VAL A 140 -1.58 1.10 0.89
CA VAL A 140 -0.15 0.89 0.68
C VAL A 140 0.43 0.25 1.93
N VAL A 141 0.92 -0.98 1.80
CA VAL A 141 1.45 -1.78 2.91
C VAL A 141 2.97 -1.75 3.01
N GLY A 142 3.63 -1.11 2.05
CA GLY A 142 5.06 -0.87 2.08
C GLY A 142 5.61 -0.40 0.74
N GLY A 143 6.91 -0.10 0.73
CA GLY A 143 7.63 0.23 -0.49
C GLY A 143 9.13 -0.01 -0.37
N THR A 144 9.80 0.04 -1.51
CA THR A 144 11.25 -0.15 -1.64
C THR A 144 11.91 1.09 -2.22
N ASP A 145 13.23 1.20 -2.04
CA ASP A 145 14.06 2.25 -2.65
C ASP A 145 13.55 3.66 -2.30
N ASP A 146 13.26 4.51 -3.29
CA ASP A 146 12.73 5.87 -3.07
C ASP A 146 11.35 5.88 -2.36
N PHE A 147 10.69 4.73 -2.29
CA PHE A 147 9.43 4.49 -1.60
C PHE A 147 9.59 3.77 -0.26
N MET A 148 10.80 3.67 0.30
CA MET A 148 10.98 3.14 1.66
C MET A 148 10.16 3.96 2.68
N PHE A 149 9.50 3.27 3.60
CA PHE A 149 8.57 3.83 4.61
C PHE A 149 7.32 4.53 4.06
N VAL A 150 7.04 4.42 2.76
CA VAL A 150 5.85 5.05 2.18
C VAL A 150 4.58 4.49 2.82
N GLN A 151 3.62 5.37 3.06
CA GLN A 151 2.28 5.08 3.55
C GLN A 151 1.26 5.74 2.63
N GLY A 152 0.00 5.31 2.71
CA GLY A 152 -1.10 5.92 1.97
C GLY A 152 -2.00 4.90 1.31
N TYR A 153 -2.58 5.27 0.18
CA TYR A 153 -3.49 4.41 -0.57
C TYR A 153 -3.38 4.67 -2.07
N VAL A 154 -3.87 3.69 -2.84
CA VAL A 154 -4.00 3.76 -4.29
C VAL A 154 -5.45 3.51 -4.66
N THR A 155 -6.07 4.43 -5.39
CA THR A 155 -7.44 4.25 -5.90
C THR A 155 -7.38 3.73 -7.33
N SER A 156 -7.99 2.58 -7.60
CA SER A 156 -8.18 2.08 -8.97
C SER A 156 -9.61 2.37 -9.43
N SER A 157 -9.78 2.96 -10.61
CA SER A 157 -11.09 3.22 -11.21
C SER A 157 -11.14 2.70 -12.66
N PRO A 158 -12.10 1.83 -13.03
CA PRO A 158 -12.24 1.39 -14.41
C PRO A 158 -12.67 2.56 -15.31
N LEU A 159 -12.04 2.71 -16.47
CA LEU A 159 -12.36 3.77 -17.45
C LEU A 159 -13.11 3.23 -18.66
N ASP A 160 -12.59 2.18 -19.28
CA ASP A 160 -13.16 1.54 -20.45
C ASP A 160 -13.32 0.05 -20.19
N LEU A 161 -14.58 -0.37 -20.13
CA LEU A 161 -14.99 -1.77 -19.97
C LEU A 161 -15.49 -2.37 -21.29
N GLN A 162 -15.49 -1.61 -22.39
CA GLN A 162 -16.06 -2.03 -23.67
C GLN A 162 -14.98 -2.59 -24.61
N GLY A 163 -13.70 -2.30 -24.36
CA GLY A 163 -12.56 -2.80 -25.12
C GLY A 163 -12.01 -4.18 -24.68
N GLN A 164 -11.20 -4.80 -25.53
CA GLN A 164 -10.51 -6.05 -25.19
C GLN A 164 -9.42 -5.86 -24.11
N THR A 165 -8.97 -4.63 -23.93
CA THR A 165 -8.11 -4.19 -22.82
C THR A 165 -8.97 -3.39 -21.85
N VAL A 166 -8.98 -3.77 -20.58
CA VAL A 166 -9.57 -2.95 -19.52
C VAL A 166 -8.52 -1.94 -19.06
N VAL A 167 -8.88 -0.66 -19.08
CA VAL A 167 -8.01 0.41 -18.60
C VAL A 167 -8.47 0.88 -17.23
N TYR A 168 -7.58 0.81 -16.25
CA TYR A 168 -7.82 1.35 -14.92
C TYR A 168 -7.02 2.65 -14.73
N LYS A 169 -7.71 3.71 -14.31
CA LYS A 169 -7.07 4.90 -13.75
C LYS A 169 -6.58 4.56 -12.34
N ILE A 170 -5.28 4.72 -12.09
CA ILE A 170 -4.64 4.40 -10.82
C ILE A 170 -4.14 5.71 -10.20
N GLU A 171 -4.74 6.11 -9.09
CA GLU A 171 -4.45 7.36 -8.38
C GLU A 171 -3.65 7.08 -7.12
N PHE A 172 -2.44 7.62 -7.06
CA PHE A 172 -1.51 7.40 -5.96
C PHE A 172 -1.62 8.54 -4.96
N HIS A 173 -1.86 8.21 -3.69
CA HIS A 173 -1.85 9.14 -2.58
C HIS A 173 -0.82 8.67 -1.56
N LEU A 174 0.42 9.14 -1.75
CA LEU A 174 1.59 8.64 -1.02
C LEU A 174 2.10 9.68 -0.03
N TYR A 175 2.50 9.22 1.14
CA TYR A 175 3.00 10.02 2.24
C TYR A 175 4.21 9.35 2.87
N TRP A 176 5.16 10.16 3.31
CA TRP A 176 6.30 9.69 4.11
C TRP A 176 6.22 10.29 5.50
N PRO A 177 6.42 9.48 6.55
CA PRO A 177 6.48 9.98 7.91
C PRO A 177 7.72 10.89 8.07
N PRO A 178 7.72 11.81 9.04
CA PRO A 178 8.81 12.79 9.20
C PRO A 178 10.21 12.14 9.33
N TYR A 179 10.28 10.97 9.95
CA TYR A 179 11.54 10.24 10.14
C TYR A 179 12.10 9.61 8.85
N ALA A 180 11.31 9.49 7.79
CA ALA A 180 11.73 8.90 6.53
C ALA A 180 12.47 9.90 5.62
N VAL A 181 12.41 11.20 5.93
CA VAL A 181 13.12 12.23 5.18
C VAL A 181 14.56 12.28 5.66
N LYS A 182 15.51 11.76 4.86
CA LYS A 182 16.94 11.93 5.14
C LYS A 182 17.25 13.44 5.15
N LYS A 183 17.79 13.95 6.27
CA LYS A 183 18.39 15.29 6.29
C LYS A 183 19.52 15.33 5.25
N PRO A 184 19.67 16.40 4.45
CA PRO A 184 20.86 16.59 3.66
C PRO A 184 22.07 16.51 4.60
N SER A 185 23.08 15.72 4.25
CA SER A 185 24.38 15.80 4.90
C SER A 185 24.95 17.20 4.61
N SER A 186 25.15 17.97 5.66
CA SER A 186 25.89 19.24 5.64
C SER A 186 27.32 19.04 5.13
#